data_AF-A0A804LH73-F1
#
_entry.id   AF-A0A804LH73-F1
#
_cell.length_a   1.000
_cell.length_b   1.000
_cell.length_c   1.000
_cell.angle_alpha   90.00
_cell.angle_beta   90.00
_cell.angle_gamma   90.00
#
_symmetry.space_group_name_H-M   'P 1'
#
loop_
_entity.id
_entity.type
_entity.pdbx_description
1 polymer ?
#
loop_
_entity_poly.entity_id
_entity_poly.type
_entity_poly.pdbx_seq_one_letter_code
_entity_poly.pdbx_strand_id
1 'polypeptide(L)'
;MDPYKYLKIRLNPDGSLCRYGEAPLLPAAPAGEPVAVEDEQGARRIVVHSSDVPLNDATGTGLRLFVPSGSGGHDGGRLPLVVYFHGGGYVLFRAASAPFHNTCAALAAAAPAVVASVDYRLAPEHRLPAAFEDAADAVLWARPHAAAGRPVFV
;
A
#
# COMPACT_ATOMS: atom_id res chain seq x y z
N MET A 1 -1.44 -20.97 -22.91
CA MET A 1 -0.58 -20.59 -21.78
C MET A 1 -1.21 -21.14 -20.52
N ASP A 2 -0.46 -21.84 -19.67
CA ASP A 2 -0.98 -22.31 -18.38
C ASP A 2 -0.92 -21.16 -17.35
N PRO A 3 -2.07 -20.66 -16.86
CA PRO A 3 -2.10 -19.52 -15.93
C PRO A 3 -1.44 -19.84 -14.58
N TYR A 4 -1.51 -21.09 -14.10
CA TYR A 4 -0.91 -21.49 -12.83
C TYR A 4 0.62 -21.44 -12.90
N LYS A 5 1.17 -21.97 -14.00
CA LYS A 5 2.61 -21.88 -14.28
C LYS A 5 3.06 -20.44 -14.50
N TYR A 6 2.28 -19.62 -15.22
CA TYR A 6 2.63 -18.22 -15.48
C TYR A 6 2.66 -17.39 -14.19
N LEU A 7 1.63 -17.52 -13.36
CA LEU A 7 1.48 -16.81 -12.08
C LEU A 7 2.30 -17.43 -10.95
N LYS A 8 2.96 -18.58 -11.20
CA LYS A 8 3.72 -19.35 -10.20
C LYS A 8 2.87 -19.69 -8.96
N ILE A 9 1.65 -20.14 -9.20
CA ILE A 9 0.70 -20.58 -8.18
C ILE A 9 0.29 -22.04 -8.44
N ARG A 10 -0.20 -22.73 -7.41
CA ARG A 10 -0.77 -24.08 -7.53
C ARG A 10 -2.06 -24.15 -6.75
N LEU A 11 -3.14 -24.55 -7.42
CA LEU A 11 -4.37 -24.95 -6.75
C LEU A 11 -4.19 -26.35 -6.17
N ASN A 12 -4.39 -26.48 -4.88
CA ASN A 12 -4.32 -27.76 -4.18
C ASN A 12 -5.64 -28.53 -4.30
N PRO A 13 -5.64 -29.86 -4.13
CA PRO A 13 -6.86 -30.67 -4.20
C PRO A 13 -7.94 -30.27 -3.19
N ASP A 14 -7.57 -29.67 -2.07
CA ASP A 14 -8.47 -29.17 -1.03
C ASP A 14 -9.07 -27.78 -1.35
N GLY A 15 -8.72 -27.19 -2.48
CA GLY A 15 -9.19 -25.86 -2.91
C GLY A 15 -8.35 -24.69 -2.40
N SER A 16 -7.32 -24.92 -1.58
CA SER A 16 -6.35 -23.90 -1.16
C SER A 16 -5.35 -23.56 -2.27
N LEU A 17 -4.64 -22.43 -2.15
CA LEU A 17 -3.67 -21.98 -3.15
C LEU A 17 -2.27 -21.84 -2.56
N CYS A 18 -1.29 -22.54 -3.13
CA CYS A 18 0.12 -22.28 -2.85
C CYS A 18 0.67 -21.21 -3.79
N ARG A 19 1.44 -20.26 -3.23
CA ARG A 19 2.05 -19.12 -3.94
C ARG A 19 3.58 -19.28 -3.91
N TYR A 20 4.22 -19.42 -5.08
CA TYR A 20 5.66 -19.69 -5.20
C TYR A 20 6.46 -18.55 -5.84
N GLY A 21 5.77 -17.59 -6.45
CA GLY A 21 6.37 -16.47 -7.17
C GLY A 21 6.27 -15.12 -6.46
N GLU A 22 6.17 -15.13 -5.13
CA GLU A 22 5.97 -13.88 -4.40
C GLU A 22 7.18 -12.95 -4.57
N ALA A 23 6.89 -11.70 -4.93
CA ALA A 23 7.91 -10.67 -4.90
C ALA A 23 8.43 -10.51 -3.46
N PRO A 24 9.72 -10.14 -3.28
CA PRO A 24 10.26 -9.91 -1.94
C PRO A 24 9.37 -8.97 -1.14
N LEU A 25 9.12 -9.30 0.12
CA LEU A 25 8.44 -8.40 1.05
C LEU A 25 9.49 -7.44 1.63
N LEU A 26 9.30 -6.15 1.40
CA LEU A 26 10.18 -5.14 1.96
C LEU A 26 9.69 -4.79 3.37
N PRO A 27 10.59 -4.58 4.34
CA PRO A 27 10.20 -4.10 5.66
C PRO A 27 9.64 -2.67 5.55
N ALA A 28 8.80 -2.29 6.51
CA ALA A 28 8.53 -0.87 6.73
C ALA A 28 9.81 -0.20 7.24
N ALA A 29 10.09 1.01 6.76
CA ALA A 29 11.33 1.72 7.07
C ALA A 29 11.04 3.15 7.53
N PRO A 30 11.41 3.53 8.77
CA PRO A 30 11.25 4.89 9.27
C PRO A 30 12.24 5.87 8.63
N ALA A 31 13.10 5.42 7.72
CA ALA A 31 13.89 6.24 6.81
C ALA A 31 14.13 5.40 5.55
N GLY A 32 13.18 5.44 4.60
CA GLY A 32 13.32 4.74 3.34
C GLY A 32 14.46 5.30 2.50
N GLU A 33 14.86 4.57 1.46
CA GLU A 33 15.84 5.07 0.49
C GLU A 33 15.31 6.35 -0.18
N PRO A 34 16.14 7.39 -0.37
CA PRO A 34 15.71 8.60 -1.04
C PRO A 34 15.24 8.31 -2.47
N VAL A 35 13.99 8.66 -2.76
CA VAL A 35 13.40 8.54 -4.09
C VAL A 35 13.79 9.76 -4.92
N ALA A 36 14.36 9.52 -6.09
CA ALA A 36 14.61 10.59 -7.06
C ALA A 36 13.29 11.04 -7.69
N VAL A 37 13.03 12.34 -7.64
CA VAL A 37 11.88 13.00 -8.25
C VAL A 37 12.42 14.07 -9.19
N GLU A 38 11.98 14.04 -10.43
CA GLU A 38 12.28 15.08 -11.41
C GLU A 38 11.00 15.88 -11.67
N ASP A 39 11.06 17.19 -11.46
CA ASP A 39 9.95 18.10 -11.72
C ASP A 39 10.45 19.38 -12.42
N GLU A 40 9.54 20.34 -12.62
CA GLU A 40 9.85 21.62 -13.28
C GLU A 40 10.91 22.45 -12.52
N GLN A 41 11.14 22.18 -11.24
CA GLN A 41 12.16 22.82 -10.41
C GLN A 41 13.50 22.06 -10.41
N GLY A 42 13.58 20.90 -11.06
CA GLY A 42 14.78 20.09 -11.23
C GLY A 42 14.74 18.76 -10.48
N ALA A 43 15.89 18.08 -10.43
CA ALA A 43 16.02 16.80 -9.74
C ALA A 43 16.15 17.00 -8.22
N ARG A 44 15.24 16.39 -7.45
CA ARG A 44 15.27 16.36 -5.98
C ARG A 44 15.23 14.92 -5.48
N ARG A 45 15.73 14.70 -4.27
CA ARG A 45 15.66 13.40 -3.58
C ARG A 45 14.78 13.53 -2.35
N ILE A 46 13.68 12.80 -2.34
CA ILE A 46 12.69 12.83 -1.26
C ILE A 46 12.81 11.53 -0.47
N VAL A 47 13.07 11.64 0.82
CA VAL A 47 12.99 10.49 1.73
C VAL A 47 11.51 10.18 1.95
N VAL A 48 11.14 8.91 1.88
CA VAL A 48 9.79 8.45 2.18
C VAL A 48 9.85 7.49 3.35
N HIS A 49 9.16 7.85 4.43
CA HIS A 49 9.01 7.01 5.61
C HIS A 49 7.87 6.02 5.38
N SER A 50 8.03 4.77 5.82
CA SER A 50 6.96 3.80 5.81
C SER A 50 6.77 3.08 7.14
N SER A 51 5.52 2.74 7.43
CA SER A 51 5.07 2.09 8.66
C SER A 51 3.85 1.22 8.38
N ASP A 52 3.66 0.17 9.17
CA ASP A 52 2.48 -0.69 9.10
C ASP A 52 1.52 -0.36 10.25
N VAL A 53 0.23 -0.24 9.94
CA VAL A 53 -0.83 0.12 10.90
C VAL A 53 -1.98 -0.89 10.76
N PRO A 54 -2.53 -1.43 11.88
CA PRO A 54 -3.69 -2.30 11.81
C PRO A 54 -4.92 -1.54 11.28
N LEU A 55 -5.71 -2.21 10.45
CA LEU A 55 -6.96 -1.68 9.90
C LEU A 55 -8.16 -2.28 10.63
N ASN A 56 -8.23 -3.62 10.66
CA ASN A 56 -9.34 -4.35 11.25
C ASN A 56 -8.82 -5.66 11.88
N ASP A 57 -8.85 -5.71 13.22
CA ASP A 57 -8.36 -6.86 13.99
C ASP A 57 -9.16 -8.14 13.72
N ALA A 58 -10.46 -8.03 13.43
CA ALA A 58 -11.31 -9.18 13.16
C ALA A 58 -10.98 -9.88 11.84
N THR A 59 -10.46 -9.12 10.87
CA THR A 59 -10.01 -9.65 9.56
C THR A 59 -8.50 -9.78 9.46
N GLY A 60 -7.75 -9.30 10.46
CA GLY A 60 -6.29 -9.29 10.47
C GLY A 60 -5.67 -8.41 9.39
N THR A 61 -6.42 -7.44 8.86
CA THR A 61 -5.98 -6.56 7.77
C THR A 61 -5.26 -5.33 8.29
N GLY A 62 -4.42 -4.74 7.44
CA GLY A 62 -3.62 -3.57 7.77
C GLY A 62 -3.38 -2.66 6.58
N LEU A 63 -2.70 -1.55 6.86
CA LEU A 63 -2.27 -0.55 5.90
C LEU A 63 -0.76 -0.38 6.03
N ARG A 64 -0.05 -0.23 4.92
CA ARG A 64 1.27 0.41 4.93
C ARG A 64 1.12 1.87 4.56
N LEU A 65 1.55 2.75 5.46
CA LEU A 65 1.61 4.19 5.20
C LEU A 65 2.95 4.55 4.57
N PHE A 66 2.92 5.48 3.63
CA PHE A 66 4.10 6.12 3.03
C PHE A 66 3.96 7.63 3.19
N VAL A 67 4.93 8.25 3.86
CA VAL A 67 4.91 9.68 4.22
C VAL A 67 6.18 10.35 3.69
N PRO A 68 6.08 11.29 2.74
CA PRO A 68 7.24 11.98 2.20
C PRO A 68 7.77 13.02 3.21
N SER A 69 9.09 13.05 3.43
CA SER A 69 9.74 14.02 4.30
C SER A 69 9.70 15.42 3.69
N GLY A 70 9.75 16.46 4.53
CA GLY A 70 9.96 17.85 4.10
C GLY A 70 8.83 18.44 3.24
N SER A 71 7.71 17.74 3.08
CA SER A 71 6.59 18.14 2.21
C SER A 71 5.61 19.13 2.87
N GLY A 72 6.03 19.80 3.94
CA GLY A 72 5.25 20.87 4.58
C GLY A 72 5.26 22.14 3.73
N GLY A 73 4.43 22.17 2.69
CA GLY A 73 4.23 23.34 1.83
C GLY A 73 3.40 24.46 2.48
N HIS A 74 3.50 25.66 1.88
CA HIS A 74 3.13 27.01 2.35
C HIS A 74 1.72 27.25 2.95
N ASP A 75 0.82 26.27 2.94
CA ASP A 75 -0.57 26.38 3.42
C ASP A 75 -0.82 25.62 4.76
N GLY A 76 0.16 25.64 5.67
CA GLY A 76 -0.01 25.06 7.00
C GLY A 76 0.15 23.53 7.10
N GLY A 77 0.88 22.91 6.17
CA GLY A 77 1.49 21.59 6.39
C GLY A 77 0.56 20.36 6.28
N ARG A 78 -0.45 20.37 5.40
CA ARG A 78 -1.32 19.21 5.14
C ARG A 78 -1.03 18.59 3.79
N LEU A 79 -0.97 17.26 3.74
CA LEU A 79 -0.79 16.48 2.51
C LEU A 79 -2.09 15.80 2.10
N PRO A 80 -2.37 15.64 0.80
CA PRO A 80 -3.41 14.74 0.31
C PRO A 80 -3.19 13.31 0.83
N LEU A 81 -4.28 12.56 0.99
CA LEU A 81 -4.25 11.14 1.32
C LEU A 81 -4.71 10.32 0.11
N VAL A 82 -3.89 9.37 -0.31
CA VAL A 82 -4.21 8.38 -1.36
C VAL A 82 -4.42 7.03 -0.71
N VAL A 83 -5.60 6.45 -0.86
CA VAL A 83 -5.84 5.04 -0.50
C VAL A 83 -5.52 4.18 -1.71
N TYR A 84 -4.53 3.29 -1.58
CA TYR A 84 -3.99 2.48 -2.66
C TYR A 84 -4.30 0.99 -2.46
N PHE A 85 -4.69 0.31 -3.53
CA PHE A 85 -4.95 -1.12 -3.55
C PHE A 85 -4.00 -1.77 -4.53
N HIS A 86 -3.20 -2.74 -4.07
CA HIS A 86 -2.28 -3.44 -4.94
C HIS A 86 -3.00 -4.32 -5.96
N GLY A 87 -2.30 -4.67 -7.05
CA GLY A 87 -2.78 -5.61 -8.05
C GLY A 87 -2.58 -7.07 -7.63
N GLY A 88 -2.70 -7.99 -8.58
CA GLY A 88 -2.50 -9.44 -8.33
C GLY A 88 -3.76 -10.28 -8.45
N GLY A 89 -4.83 -9.76 -9.06
CA GLY A 89 -6.05 -10.52 -9.35
C GLY A 89 -6.77 -11.03 -8.10
N TYR A 90 -6.63 -10.34 -6.97
CA TYR A 90 -7.14 -10.74 -5.65
C TYR A 90 -6.54 -12.03 -5.08
N VAL A 91 -5.54 -12.61 -5.74
CA VAL A 91 -4.95 -13.90 -5.34
C VAL A 91 -3.47 -13.79 -5.00
N LEU A 92 -2.82 -12.67 -5.31
CA LEU A 92 -1.37 -12.49 -5.15
C LEU A 92 -1.03 -11.14 -4.52
N PHE A 93 0.19 -11.10 -3.98
CA PHE A 93 0.89 -9.94 -3.44
C PHE A 93 0.31 -9.39 -2.14
N ARG A 94 1.06 -8.44 -1.58
CA ARG A 94 0.80 -7.75 -0.33
C ARG A 94 1.14 -6.27 -0.49
N ALA A 95 0.67 -5.43 0.41
CA ALA A 95 1.09 -4.02 0.48
C ALA A 95 2.63 -3.87 0.59
N ALA A 96 3.28 -4.83 1.26
CA ALA A 96 4.72 -4.90 1.44
C ALA A 96 5.50 -5.51 0.25
N SER A 97 4.82 -6.07 -0.76
CA SER A 97 5.51 -6.63 -1.93
C SER A 97 6.27 -5.55 -2.68
N ALA A 98 7.57 -5.79 -2.94
CA ALA A 98 8.50 -4.85 -3.55
C ALA A 98 7.96 -3.99 -4.72
N PRO A 99 7.28 -4.55 -5.75
CA PRO A 99 6.75 -3.71 -6.84
C PRO A 99 5.72 -2.68 -6.35
N PHE A 100 4.86 -3.05 -5.41
CA PHE A 100 3.83 -2.15 -4.87
C PHE A 100 4.38 -1.20 -3.82
N HIS A 101 5.30 -1.68 -2.98
CA HIS A 101 6.04 -0.83 -2.04
C HIS A 101 6.77 0.31 -2.77
N ASN A 102 7.55 -0.04 -3.79
CA ASN A 102 8.32 0.93 -4.56
C ASN A 102 7.41 1.89 -5.33
N THR A 103 6.29 1.40 -5.86
CA THR A 103 5.27 2.24 -6.52
C THR A 103 4.65 3.25 -5.53
N CYS A 104 4.30 2.82 -4.32
CA CYS A 104 3.73 3.69 -3.31
C CYS A 104 4.73 4.74 -2.80
N ALA A 105 5.99 4.36 -2.59
CA ALA A 105 7.05 5.29 -2.23
C ALA A 105 7.29 6.33 -3.34
N ALA A 106 7.36 5.89 -4.60
CA ALA A 106 7.48 6.78 -5.75
C ALA A 106 6.29 7.72 -5.88
N LEU A 107 5.07 7.23 -5.68
CA LEU A 107 3.85 8.03 -5.72
C LEU A 107 3.84 9.10 -4.63
N ALA A 108 4.16 8.72 -3.38
CA ALA A 108 4.22 9.65 -2.25
C ALA A 108 5.24 10.77 -2.46
N ALA A 109 6.37 10.46 -3.10
CA ALA A 109 7.42 11.44 -3.42
C ALA A 109 7.06 12.35 -4.60
N ALA A 110 6.51 11.78 -5.68
CA ALA A 110 6.22 12.49 -6.92
C ALA A 110 4.99 13.40 -6.80
N ALA A 111 3.95 12.93 -6.13
CA ALA A 111 2.78 13.71 -5.75
C ALA A 111 2.79 13.82 -4.23
N PRO A 112 3.38 14.88 -3.63
CA PRO A 112 3.58 15.00 -2.18
C PRO A 112 2.30 14.70 -1.40
N ALA A 113 2.15 13.45 -0.99
CA ALA A 113 0.92 12.88 -0.46
C ALA A 113 1.27 11.73 0.48
N VAL A 114 0.41 11.52 1.48
CA VAL A 114 0.43 10.29 2.25
C VAL A 114 -0.23 9.21 1.40
N VAL A 115 0.43 8.06 1.23
CA VAL A 115 -0.16 6.89 0.56
C VAL A 115 -0.45 5.82 1.60
N ALA A 116 -1.70 5.42 1.74
CA ALA A 116 -2.15 4.30 2.57
C ALA A 116 -2.41 3.09 1.67
N SER A 117 -1.45 2.17 1.60
CA SER A 117 -1.51 0.94 0.81
C SER A 117 -2.17 -0.18 1.61
N VAL A 118 -3.32 -0.67 1.15
CA VAL A 118 -4.14 -1.65 1.89
C VAL A 118 -3.62 -3.07 1.67
N ASP A 119 -3.37 -3.81 2.76
CA ASP A 119 -3.08 -5.25 2.75
C ASP A 119 -4.41 -6.02 2.94
N TYR A 120 -5.16 -6.14 1.85
CA TYR A 120 -6.51 -6.75 1.85
C TYR A 120 -6.44 -8.28 1.78
N ARG A 121 -7.53 -8.95 2.18
CA ARG A 121 -7.62 -10.42 2.18
C ARG A 121 -7.61 -11.00 0.77
N LEU A 122 -6.88 -12.10 0.58
CA LEU A 122 -6.74 -12.77 -0.72
C LEU A 122 -7.65 -13.99 -0.86
N ALA A 123 -8.06 -14.25 -2.10
CA ALA A 123 -8.67 -15.50 -2.53
C ALA A 123 -7.59 -16.58 -2.81
N PRO A 124 -7.94 -17.87 -2.70
CA PRO A 124 -9.27 -18.43 -2.43
C PRO A 124 -9.68 -18.46 -0.96
N GLU A 125 -8.77 -18.17 -0.02
CA GLU A 125 -9.03 -18.23 1.42
C GLU A 125 -10.13 -17.26 1.84
N HIS A 126 -10.16 -16.09 1.21
CA HIS A 126 -11.20 -15.08 1.36
C HIS A 126 -11.67 -14.63 -0.03
N ARG A 127 -12.66 -15.33 -0.57
CA ARG A 127 -13.27 -14.98 -1.86
C ARG A 127 -13.95 -13.62 -1.79
N LEU A 128 -14.15 -13.00 -2.95
CA LEU A 128 -14.98 -11.81 -3.05
C LEU A 128 -16.37 -12.09 -2.43
N PRO A 129 -16.94 -11.14 -1.66
CA PRO A 129 -16.60 -9.72 -1.62
C PRO A 129 -15.54 -9.28 -0.59
N ALA A 130 -14.82 -10.19 0.09
CA ALA A 130 -13.93 -9.85 1.21
C ALA A 130 -12.97 -8.66 0.95
N ALA A 131 -12.27 -8.65 -0.19
CA ALA A 131 -11.36 -7.54 -0.54
C ALA A 131 -12.09 -6.18 -0.72
N PHE A 132 -13.36 -6.18 -1.12
CA PHE A 132 -14.17 -4.96 -1.24
C PHE A 132 -14.66 -4.47 0.12
N GLU A 133 -14.95 -5.38 1.04
CA GLU A 133 -15.25 -5.05 2.43
C GLU A 133 -14.03 -4.41 3.10
N ASP A 134 -12.84 -4.99 2.90
CA ASP A 134 -11.58 -4.43 3.43
C ASP A 134 -11.28 -3.05 2.81
N ALA A 135 -11.64 -2.84 1.54
CA ALA A 135 -11.55 -1.55 0.88
C ALA A 135 -12.51 -0.51 1.46
N ALA A 136 -13.74 -0.92 1.77
CA ALA A 136 -14.70 -0.06 2.45
C ALA A 136 -14.20 0.32 3.85
N ASP A 137 -13.65 -0.64 4.61
CA ASP A 137 -13.02 -0.39 5.91
C ASP A 137 -11.88 0.63 5.80
N ALA A 138 -10.99 0.49 4.80
CA ALA A 138 -9.90 1.43 4.58
C ALA A 138 -10.39 2.86 4.25
N VAL A 139 -11.46 2.99 3.45
CA VAL A 139 -12.07 4.29 3.14
C VAL A 139 -12.71 4.90 4.39
N LEU A 140 -13.42 4.09 5.20
CA LEU A 140 -14.02 4.53 6.45
C LEU A 140 -12.95 4.95 7.47
N TRP A 141 -11.84 4.24 7.54
CA TRP A 141 -10.66 4.60 8.33
C TRP A 141 -10.08 5.95 7.88
N ALA A 142 -10.00 6.21 6.58
CA ALA A 142 -9.44 7.44 6.02
C ALA A 142 -10.32 8.70 6.26
N ARG A 143 -11.65 8.54 6.30
CA ARG A 143 -12.63 9.65 6.43
C ARG A 143 -12.32 10.67 7.53
N PRO A 144 -12.07 10.30 8.80
CA PRO A 144 -11.79 11.28 9.85
C PRO A 144 -10.51 12.09 9.60
N HIS A 145 -9.50 11.50 8.95
CA HIS A 145 -8.26 12.20 8.59
C HIS A 145 -8.50 13.22 7.47
N ALA A 146 -9.38 12.91 6.52
CA ALA A 146 -9.79 13.83 5.46
C ALA A 146 -10.68 14.98 5.97
N ALA A 147 -11.69 14.68 6.79
CA ALA A 147 -12.70 15.65 7.21
C ALA A 147 -12.22 16.64 8.28
N ALA A 148 -11.34 16.21 9.18
CA ALA A 148 -10.81 17.07 10.24
C ALA A 148 -9.49 17.77 9.84
N GLY A 149 -8.95 17.41 8.66
CA GLY A 149 -7.54 17.59 8.27
C GLY A 149 -6.56 17.44 9.44
N ARG A 150 -6.86 16.44 10.28
CA ARG A 150 -5.95 15.99 11.31
C ARG A 150 -4.80 15.28 10.60
N PRO A 151 -3.55 15.57 10.97
CA PRO A 151 -2.43 14.81 10.44
C PRO A 151 -2.67 13.31 10.62
N VAL A 152 -2.28 12.53 9.61
CA VAL A 152 -2.11 11.10 9.79
C VAL A 152 -0.86 10.95 10.67
N PHE A 153 -1.05 10.90 11.98
CA PHE A 153 0.04 10.65 12.91
C PHE A 153 0.36 9.16 12.85
N VAL A 154 1.62 8.88 12.55
CA VAL A 154 2.24 7.55 12.57
C VAL A 154 3.05 7.44 13.85
#